data_AF-A0A970TJW0-F1
#
_entry.id   AF-A0A970TJW0-F1
#
_cell.length_a   1.000
_cell.length_b   1.000
_cell.length_c   1.000
_cell.angle_alpha   90.00
_cell.angle_beta   90.00
_cell.angle_gamma   90.00
#
_symmetry.space_group_name_H-M   'P 1'
#
loop_
_entity.id
_entity.type
_entity.pdbx_description
1 polymer ?
#
loop_
_entity_poly.entity_id
_entity_poly.type
_entity_poly.pdbx_seq_one_letter_code
_entity_poly.pdbx_strand_id
1 'polypeptide(L)'
;MFSLAIREKGELFGALSLFPQSFSLEHFSDLFLAKSFGQSILNSLTVTFSALALSLAFGLCCAYILARARFRFKMKGAMLFWVLLLRILPPIAFALPLYILFSDAGLLSTKIPLILSHLLINIPFIVWFMITFFEALPEEVEESAAVDGASEQQLFVRIVLPQVLPGLTAVAILSFMTSWNEYLFSAIFVQSPRQFTIPLTLSTLNSEQELTQWGNVAAGGVLSLVPIALFVLFAQNFLIAGLSGGAVKE
;
A
#
# COMPACT_ATOMS: atom_id res chain seq x y z
N MET A 1 4.76 -13.01 19.07
CA MET A 1 5.52 -11.90 18.45
C MET A 1 6.03 -10.92 19.49
N PHE A 2 5.18 -10.10 20.11
CA PHE A 2 5.65 -9.11 21.11
C PHE A 2 6.48 -9.72 22.25
N SER A 3 6.01 -10.81 22.84
CA SER A 3 6.73 -11.55 23.88
C SER A 3 8.09 -12.12 23.43
N LEU A 4 8.28 -12.42 22.14
CA LEU A 4 9.56 -12.90 21.60
C LEU A 4 10.53 -11.76 21.28
N ALA A 5 10.00 -10.56 20.98
CA ALA A 5 10.80 -9.38 20.65
C ALA A 5 11.54 -8.79 21.86
N ILE A 6 11.01 -9.02 23.06
CA ILE A 6 11.46 -8.39 24.32
C ILE A 6 12.23 -9.35 25.25
N ARG A 7 12.54 -10.56 24.80
CA ARG A 7 13.29 -11.57 25.58
C ARG A 7 14.76 -11.56 25.21
N GLU A 8 15.60 -12.10 26.08
CA GLU A 8 16.99 -12.39 25.74
C GLU A 8 17.14 -13.59 24.79
N LYS A 9 18.21 -13.60 24.00
CA LYS A 9 18.55 -14.67 23.05
C LYS A 9 18.61 -16.06 23.69
N GLY A 10 19.06 -16.14 24.94
CA GLY A 10 19.17 -17.41 25.68
C GLY A 10 17.83 -18.08 25.97
N GLU A 11 16.75 -17.32 26.12
CA GLU A 11 15.40 -17.86 26.37
C GLU A 11 14.73 -18.45 25.12
N LEU A 12 15.26 -18.15 23.92
CA LEU A 12 14.67 -18.58 22.65
C LEU A 12 14.93 -20.06 22.34
N PHE A 13 15.85 -20.72 23.05
CA PHE A 13 16.27 -22.10 22.80
C PHE A 13 15.74 -23.12 23.84
N GLY A 14 14.66 -22.77 24.57
CA GLY A 14 14.07 -23.62 25.62
C GLY A 14 12.53 -23.62 25.64
N ALA A 15 11.95 -24.07 26.77
CA ALA A 15 10.49 -24.06 26.97
C ALA A 15 9.95 -22.62 27.06
N LEU A 16 9.24 -22.18 26.01
CA LEU A 16 8.70 -20.83 25.91
C LEU A 16 7.51 -20.65 26.86
N SER A 17 7.68 -19.81 27.89
CA SER A 17 6.57 -19.28 28.71
C SER A 17 5.76 -18.24 27.92
N LEU A 18 4.55 -17.89 28.36
CA LEU A 18 3.78 -16.78 27.75
C LEU A 18 4.41 -15.41 28.04
N PHE A 19 4.95 -15.22 29.26
CA PHE A 19 5.59 -13.97 29.69
C PHE A 19 7.13 -14.11 29.73
N PRO A 20 7.88 -13.08 29.28
CA PRO A 20 9.33 -13.07 29.35
C PRO A 20 9.81 -13.27 30.79
N GLN A 21 10.85 -14.09 30.98
CA GLN A 21 11.49 -14.16 32.30
C GLN A 21 12.51 -13.02 32.47
N SER A 22 13.10 -12.56 31.37
CA SER A 22 13.97 -11.39 31.26
C SER A 22 13.47 -10.42 30.19
N PHE A 23 13.55 -9.12 30.49
CA PHE A 23 13.24 -8.05 29.55
C PHE A 23 14.53 -7.54 28.91
N SER A 24 14.61 -7.58 27.58
CA SER A 24 15.73 -7.08 26.80
C SER A 24 15.27 -6.32 25.56
N LEU A 25 16.00 -5.27 25.22
CA LEU A 25 15.83 -4.49 23.98
C LEU A 25 16.93 -4.80 22.95
N GLU A 26 17.74 -5.84 23.20
CA GLU A 26 18.88 -6.22 22.35
C GLU A 26 18.45 -6.42 20.89
N HIS A 27 17.35 -7.14 20.66
CA HIS A 27 16.82 -7.39 19.32
C HIS A 27 16.47 -6.11 18.55
N PHE A 28 15.95 -5.09 19.23
CA PHE A 28 15.67 -3.81 18.60
C PHE A 28 16.97 -3.08 18.26
N SER A 29 17.93 -3.04 19.19
CA SER A 29 19.23 -2.39 18.94
C SER A 29 20.01 -3.06 17.79
N ASP A 30 19.99 -4.40 17.72
CA ASP A 30 20.65 -5.19 16.69
C ASP A 30 20.06 -4.92 15.29
N LEU A 31 18.73 -4.80 15.19
CA LEU A 31 18.08 -4.43 13.93
C LEU A 31 18.55 -3.08 13.39
N PHE A 32 18.61 -2.05 14.24
CA PHE A 32 19.01 -0.71 13.79
C PHE A 32 20.51 -0.60 13.52
N LEU A 33 21.35 -1.20 14.38
CA LEU A 33 22.81 -1.06 14.31
C LEU A 33 23.45 -2.03 13.31
N ALA A 34 23.05 -3.31 13.32
CA ALA A 34 23.68 -4.34 12.51
C ALA A 34 22.96 -4.57 11.18
N LYS A 35 21.62 -4.44 11.15
CA LYS A 35 20.80 -4.78 9.96
C LYS A 35 20.28 -3.55 9.21
N SER A 36 20.72 -2.34 9.59
CA SER A 36 20.33 -1.07 8.94
C SER A 36 18.82 -0.87 8.80
N PHE A 37 18.02 -1.39 9.74
CA PHE A 37 16.56 -1.45 9.64
C PHE A 37 15.90 -0.06 9.49
N GLY A 38 16.53 0.99 10.02
CA GLY A 38 16.08 2.38 9.82
C GLY A 38 16.07 2.80 8.34
N GLN A 39 17.07 2.38 7.55
CA GLN A 39 17.08 2.63 6.11
C GLN A 39 15.97 1.84 5.41
N SER A 40 15.70 0.61 5.84
CA SER A 40 14.62 -0.20 5.29
C SER A 40 13.24 0.40 5.56
N ILE A 41 13.04 0.98 6.75
CA ILE A 41 11.82 1.76 7.07
C ILE A 41 11.67 2.94 6.11
N LEU A 42 12.73 3.74 5.92
CA LEU A 42 12.68 4.88 5.01
C LEU A 42 12.42 4.47 3.55
N ASN A 43 13.03 3.38 3.09
CA ASN A 43 12.80 2.83 1.76
C ASN A 43 11.35 2.38 1.58
N SER A 44 10.82 1.59 2.53
CA SER A 44 9.43 1.16 2.53
C SER A 44 8.47 2.35 2.54
N LEU A 45 8.66 3.34 3.42
CA LEU A 45 7.84 4.55 3.45
C LEU A 45 7.89 5.28 2.12
N THR A 46 9.08 5.50 1.56
CA THR A 46 9.25 6.22 0.28
C THR A 46 8.51 5.50 -0.84
N VAL A 47 8.70 4.18 -0.98
CA VAL A 47 8.06 3.39 -2.04
C VAL A 47 6.56 3.37 -1.84
N THR A 48 6.07 3.07 -0.62
CA THR A 48 4.65 2.93 -0.32
C THR A 48 3.89 4.24 -0.50
N PHE A 49 4.38 5.35 0.05
CA PHE A 49 3.70 6.64 -0.09
C PHE A 49 3.73 7.16 -1.52
N SER A 50 4.86 7.01 -2.23
CA SER A 50 4.94 7.42 -3.65
C SER A 50 3.99 6.60 -4.50
N ALA A 51 3.98 5.27 -4.31
CA ALA A 51 3.10 4.39 -5.04
C ALA A 51 1.63 4.67 -4.73
N LEU A 52 1.27 4.86 -3.47
CA LEU A 52 -0.09 5.20 -3.05
C LEU A 52 -0.55 6.52 -3.66
N ALA A 53 0.23 7.60 -3.53
CA ALA A 53 -0.14 8.92 -4.02
C ALA A 53 -0.38 8.91 -5.54
N LEU A 54 0.55 8.31 -6.30
CA LEU A 54 0.41 8.18 -7.75
C LEU A 54 -0.78 7.30 -8.13
N SER A 55 -0.95 6.16 -7.44
CA SER A 55 -2.03 5.23 -7.74
C SER A 55 -3.40 5.80 -7.42
N LEU A 56 -3.53 6.60 -6.35
CA LEU A 56 -4.76 7.34 -6.05
C LEU A 56 -5.03 8.39 -7.13
N ALA A 57 -4.02 9.17 -7.52
CA ALA A 57 -4.18 10.19 -8.57
C ALA A 57 -4.67 9.59 -9.89
N PHE A 58 -4.02 8.53 -10.39
CA PHE A 58 -4.41 7.90 -11.65
C PHE A 58 -5.66 7.02 -11.53
N GLY A 59 -5.75 6.25 -10.44
CA GLY A 59 -6.86 5.31 -10.20
C GLY A 59 -8.19 6.02 -9.99
N LEU A 60 -8.21 7.14 -9.25
CA LEU A 60 -9.43 7.91 -9.04
C LEU A 60 -9.92 8.57 -10.33
N CYS A 61 -9.02 9.21 -11.08
CA CYS A 61 -9.37 9.80 -12.37
C CYS A 61 -9.92 8.75 -13.34
N CYS A 62 -9.27 7.58 -13.42
CA CYS A 62 -9.71 6.48 -14.26
C CYS A 62 -11.08 5.94 -13.83
N ALA A 63 -11.28 5.68 -12.54
CA ALA A 63 -12.55 5.21 -11.99
C ALA A 63 -13.68 6.20 -12.25
N TYR A 64 -13.44 7.49 -12.05
CA TYR A 64 -14.42 8.55 -12.26
C TYR A 64 -14.85 8.65 -13.73
N ILE A 65 -13.89 8.65 -14.66
CA ILE A 65 -14.17 8.71 -16.09
C ILE A 65 -14.95 7.47 -16.55
N LEU A 66 -14.61 6.28 -16.03
CA LEU A 66 -15.31 5.04 -16.36
C LEU A 66 -16.71 4.96 -15.73
N ALA A 67 -16.91 5.54 -14.55
CA ALA A 67 -18.21 5.56 -13.89
C ALA A 67 -19.23 6.41 -14.65
N ARG A 68 -18.83 7.60 -15.09
CA ARG A 68 -19.76 8.63 -15.60
C ARG A 68 -20.19 8.43 -17.04
N ALA A 69 -21.51 8.42 -17.27
CA ALA A 69 -22.09 8.18 -18.59
C ALA A 69 -21.74 9.26 -19.63
N ARG A 70 -21.54 10.50 -19.19
CA ARG A 70 -21.22 11.66 -20.06
C ARG A 70 -19.92 11.52 -20.85
N PHE A 71 -18.94 10.75 -20.37
CA PHE A 71 -17.72 10.47 -21.13
C PHE A 71 -17.92 9.45 -22.25
N ARG A 72 -19.11 8.83 -22.37
CA ARG A 72 -19.54 7.93 -23.46
C ARG A 72 -18.48 6.92 -23.88
N PHE A 73 -17.81 6.31 -22.90
CA PHE A 73 -16.69 5.41 -23.14
C PHE A 73 -17.19 4.06 -23.69
N LYS A 74 -17.22 3.91 -25.02
CA LYS A 74 -17.77 2.72 -25.71
C LYS A 74 -17.13 1.40 -25.27
N MET A 75 -15.89 1.44 -24.77
CA MET A 75 -15.13 0.27 -24.33
C MET A 75 -15.13 0.07 -22.81
N LYS A 76 -16.04 0.71 -22.06
CA LYS A 76 -16.13 0.61 -20.58
C LYS A 76 -16.07 -0.84 -20.10
N GLY A 77 -16.93 -1.71 -20.64
CA GLY A 77 -16.98 -3.12 -20.23
C GLY A 77 -15.67 -3.87 -20.49
N ALA A 78 -15.04 -3.64 -21.65
CA ALA A 78 -13.75 -4.25 -21.99
C ALA A 78 -12.63 -3.74 -21.06
N MET A 79 -12.62 -2.45 -20.73
CA MET A 79 -11.61 -1.86 -19.84
C MET A 79 -11.76 -2.36 -18.40
N LEU A 80 -12.99 -2.48 -17.89
CA LEU A 80 -13.24 -3.08 -16.58
C LEU A 80 -12.86 -4.56 -16.54
N PHE A 81 -13.12 -5.28 -17.63
CA PHE A 81 -12.64 -6.65 -17.79
C PHE A 81 -11.10 -6.73 -17.76
N TRP A 82 -10.38 -5.83 -18.43
CA TRP A 82 -8.92 -5.76 -18.36
C TRP A 82 -8.40 -5.45 -16.95
N VAL A 83 -9.03 -4.50 -16.24
CA VAL A 83 -8.71 -4.19 -14.84
C VAL A 83 -8.87 -5.43 -13.95
N LEU A 84 -9.96 -6.19 -14.15
CA LEU A 84 -10.18 -7.47 -13.47
C LEU A 84 -9.13 -8.53 -13.81
N LEU A 85 -8.80 -8.68 -15.08
CA LEU A 85 -7.79 -9.66 -15.52
C LEU A 85 -6.44 -9.40 -14.85
N LEU A 86 -6.01 -8.13 -14.77
CA LEU A 86 -4.77 -7.76 -14.08
C LEU A 86 -4.79 -8.09 -12.57
N ARG A 87 -5.97 -8.14 -11.94
CA ARG A 87 -6.13 -8.53 -10.53
C ARG A 87 -6.09 -10.04 -10.32
N ILE A 88 -6.54 -10.81 -11.31
CA ILE A 88 -6.56 -12.29 -11.24
C ILE A 88 -5.17 -12.86 -11.58
N LEU A 89 -4.43 -12.20 -12.47
CA LEU A 89 -3.08 -12.63 -12.82
C LEU A 89 -2.15 -12.52 -11.62
N PRO A 90 -1.33 -13.57 -11.36
CA PRO A 90 -0.43 -13.54 -10.22
C PRO A 90 0.71 -12.55 -10.49
N PRO A 91 1.09 -11.69 -9.52
CA PRO A 91 2.14 -10.68 -9.70
C PRO A 91 3.47 -11.23 -10.23
N ILE A 92 3.81 -12.49 -9.90
CA ILE A 92 5.02 -13.16 -10.39
C ILE A 92 5.06 -13.29 -11.92
N ALA A 93 3.90 -13.39 -12.58
CA ALA A 93 3.84 -13.46 -14.04
C ALA A 93 4.36 -12.17 -14.70
N PHE A 94 4.25 -11.03 -14.01
CA PHE A 94 4.77 -9.74 -14.46
C PHE A 94 6.20 -9.48 -14.00
N ALA A 95 6.66 -10.15 -12.95
CA ALA A 95 7.94 -9.84 -12.32
C ALA A 95 9.14 -10.03 -13.26
N LEU A 96 9.21 -11.15 -14.00
CA LEU A 96 10.33 -11.40 -14.91
C LEU A 96 10.34 -10.43 -16.11
N PRO A 97 9.22 -10.22 -16.84
CA PRO A 97 9.20 -9.21 -17.90
C PRO A 97 9.57 -7.79 -17.43
N LEU A 98 9.08 -7.38 -16.25
CA LEU A 98 9.43 -6.09 -15.67
C LEU A 98 10.90 -6.01 -15.24
N TYR A 99 11.47 -7.10 -14.71
CA TYR A 99 12.89 -7.16 -14.40
C TYR A 99 13.74 -6.87 -15.63
N ILE A 100 13.46 -7.56 -16.75
CA ILE A 100 14.17 -7.37 -18.01
C ILE A 100 14.04 -5.92 -18.49
N LEU A 101 12.81 -5.39 -18.50
CA LEU A 101 12.54 -4.00 -18.89
C LEU A 101 13.34 -2.99 -18.06
N PHE A 102 13.34 -3.13 -16.73
CA PHE A 102 14.06 -2.22 -15.85
C PHE A 102 15.58 -2.42 -15.88
N SER A 103 16.04 -3.64 -16.16
CA SER A 103 17.45 -3.95 -16.40
C SER A 103 17.95 -3.23 -17.65
N ASP A 104 17.24 -3.38 -18.76
CA ASP A 104 17.58 -2.77 -20.05
C ASP A 104 17.54 -1.24 -19.99
N ALA A 105 16.60 -0.69 -19.20
CA ALA A 105 16.51 0.74 -18.92
C ALA A 105 17.55 1.25 -17.91
N GLY A 106 18.34 0.37 -17.27
CA GLY A 106 19.33 0.74 -16.25
C GLY A 106 18.74 1.27 -14.94
N LEU A 107 17.49 0.93 -14.63
CA LEU A 107 16.72 1.49 -13.50
C LEU A 107 16.80 0.66 -12.21
N LEU A 108 17.34 -0.57 -12.26
CA LEU A 108 17.38 -1.51 -11.12
C LEU A 108 18.15 -0.99 -9.90
N SER A 109 19.09 -0.06 -10.09
CA SER A 109 19.82 0.59 -9.00
C SER A 109 19.01 1.68 -8.26
N THR A 110 17.76 1.93 -8.67
CA THR A 110 16.89 2.98 -8.11
C THR A 110 15.64 2.41 -7.43
N LYS A 111 14.81 3.26 -6.81
CA LYS A 111 13.51 2.85 -6.24
C LYS A 111 12.37 2.83 -7.27
N ILE A 112 12.62 3.31 -8.49
CA ILE A 112 11.60 3.47 -9.54
C ILE A 112 10.96 2.12 -9.91
N PRO A 113 11.71 1.01 -10.11
CA PRO A 113 11.12 -0.30 -10.39
C PRO A 113 10.07 -0.74 -9.37
N LEU A 114 10.36 -0.55 -8.08
CA LEU A 114 9.44 -0.88 -7.00
C LEU A 114 8.20 0.00 -7.03
N ILE A 115 8.38 1.32 -7.13
CA ILE A 115 7.24 2.26 -7.19
C ILE A 115 6.31 1.88 -8.35
N LEU A 116 6.84 1.72 -9.56
CA LEU A 116 6.04 1.38 -10.75
C LEU A 116 5.35 0.02 -10.65
N SER A 117 5.99 -0.96 -10.01
CA SER A 117 5.39 -2.28 -9.84
C SER A 117 4.30 -2.29 -8.77
N HIS A 118 4.39 -1.41 -7.78
CA HIS A 118 3.31 -1.18 -6.83
C HIS A 118 2.13 -0.45 -7.49
N LEU A 119 2.37 0.46 -8.46
CA LEU A 119 1.32 1.08 -9.27
C LEU A 119 0.53 0.02 -10.06
N LEU A 120 1.22 -0.98 -10.62
CA LEU A 120 0.60 -2.09 -11.35
C LEU A 120 -0.44 -2.84 -10.49
N ILE A 121 -0.18 -2.98 -9.19
CA ILE A 121 -1.12 -3.63 -8.26
C ILE A 121 -2.22 -2.66 -7.82
N ASN A 122 -1.84 -1.44 -7.41
CA ASN A 122 -2.73 -0.52 -6.73
C ASN A 122 -3.72 0.19 -7.67
N ILE A 123 -3.33 0.54 -8.90
CA ILE A 123 -4.25 1.22 -9.82
C ILE A 123 -5.48 0.35 -10.14
N PRO A 124 -5.34 -0.93 -10.57
CA PRO A 124 -6.50 -1.79 -10.79
C PRO A 124 -7.35 -1.98 -9.54
N PHE A 125 -6.72 -2.09 -8.37
CA PHE A 125 -7.41 -2.15 -7.08
C PHE A 125 -8.29 -0.91 -6.85
N ILE A 126 -7.69 0.27 -6.95
CA ILE A 126 -8.39 1.55 -6.72
C ILE A 126 -9.52 1.73 -7.74
N VAL A 127 -9.25 1.46 -9.02
CA VAL A 127 -10.28 1.57 -10.07
C VAL A 127 -11.46 0.65 -9.79
N TRP A 128 -11.17 -0.61 -9.45
CA TRP A 128 -12.20 -1.62 -9.19
C TRP A 128 -13.10 -1.25 -8.02
N PHE A 129 -12.55 -0.73 -6.93
CA PHE A 129 -13.36 -0.36 -5.77
C PHE A 129 -14.03 1.00 -5.93
N MET A 130 -13.34 2.00 -6.48
CA MET A 130 -13.88 3.36 -6.53
C MET A 130 -14.95 3.54 -7.61
N ILE A 131 -15.00 2.69 -8.64
CA ILE A 131 -16.01 2.83 -9.70
C ILE A 131 -17.43 2.76 -9.15
N THR A 132 -17.72 1.83 -8.22
CA THR A 132 -19.06 1.67 -7.64
C THR A 132 -19.42 2.86 -6.75
N PHE A 133 -18.45 3.42 -6.02
CA PHE A 133 -18.66 4.64 -5.24
C PHE A 133 -19.01 5.84 -6.13
N PHE A 134 -18.33 5.98 -7.28
CA PHE A 134 -18.66 7.04 -8.21
C PHE A 134 -20.02 6.80 -8.87
N GLU A 135 -20.31 5.59 -9.36
CA GLU A 135 -21.60 5.23 -9.98
C GLU A 135 -22.81 5.44 -9.05
N ALA A 136 -22.63 5.31 -7.74
CA ALA A 136 -23.70 5.52 -6.77
C ALA A 136 -24.07 7.01 -6.56
N LEU A 137 -23.22 7.96 -6.98
CA LEU A 137 -23.53 9.38 -6.82
C LEU A 137 -24.54 9.85 -7.88
N PRO A 138 -25.52 10.69 -7.49
CA PRO A 138 -26.50 11.28 -8.41
C PRO A 138 -25.82 12.18 -9.45
N GLU A 139 -26.09 11.93 -10.74
CA GLU A 139 -25.52 12.73 -11.83
C GLU A 139 -26.08 14.17 -11.83
N GLU A 140 -27.26 14.39 -11.25
CA GLU A 140 -27.95 15.70 -11.20
C GLU A 140 -27.16 16.76 -10.43
N VAL A 141 -26.38 16.33 -9.42
CA VAL A 141 -25.51 17.23 -8.63
C VAL A 141 -24.36 17.76 -9.49
N GLU A 142 -23.84 16.91 -10.38
CA GLU A 142 -22.78 17.27 -11.32
C GLU A 142 -23.31 18.17 -12.44
N GLU A 143 -24.50 17.87 -12.96
CA GLU A 143 -25.17 18.69 -13.98
C GLU A 143 -25.50 20.10 -13.46
N SER A 144 -26.01 20.21 -12.24
CA SER A 144 -26.32 21.51 -11.61
C SER A 144 -25.07 22.37 -11.48
N ALA A 145 -23.96 21.79 -11.02
CA ALA A 145 -22.69 22.50 -10.91
C ALA A 145 -22.10 22.89 -12.27
N ALA A 146 -22.30 22.08 -13.31
CA ALA A 146 -21.88 22.40 -14.67
C ALA A 146 -22.69 23.59 -15.24
N VAL A 147 -23.98 23.69 -14.93
CA VAL A 147 -24.82 24.86 -15.28
C VAL A 147 -24.32 26.13 -14.58
N ASP A 148 -23.84 26.02 -13.34
CA ASP A 148 -23.19 27.12 -12.60
C ASP A 148 -21.79 27.47 -13.13
N GLY A 149 -21.31 26.80 -14.19
CA GLY A 149 -20.04 27.09 -14.85
C GLY A 149 -18.82 26.42 -14.22
N ALA A 150 -19.00 25.41 -13.37
CA ALA A 150 -17.88 24.66 -12.81
C ALA A 150 -17.13 23.90 -13.91
N SER A 151 -15.80 24.00 -13.93
CA SER A 151 -14.98 23.19 -14.83
C SER A 151 -14.92 21.72 -14.37
N GLU A 152 -14.59 20.81 -15.28
CA GLU A 152 -14.47 19.37 -14.97
C GLU A 152 -13.56 19.07 -13.77
N GLN A 153 -12.43 19.77 -13.69
CA GLN A 153 -11.50 19.63 -12.58
C GLN A 153 -12.10 20.15 -11.26
N GLN A 154 -12.83 21.28 -11.31
CA GLN A 154 -13.49 21.82 -10.14
C GLN A 154 -14.60 20.90 -9.65
N LEU A 155 -15.40 20.37 -10.57
CA LEU A 155 -16.46 19.41 -10.30
C LEU A 155 -15.89 18.15 -9.64
N PHE A 156 -14.85 17.56 -10.22
CA PHE A 156 -14.20 16.38 -9.64
C PHE A 156 -13.64 16.66 -8.23
N VAL A 157 -12.82 17.70 -8.06
CA VAL A 157 -12.09 17.94 -6.80
C VAL A 157 -12.98 18.48 -5.69
N ARG A 158 -13.92 19.39 -6.01
CA ARG A 158 -14.70 20.13 -5.00
C ARG A 158 -16.06 19.50 -4.70
N ILE A 159 -16.61 18.72 -5.63
CA ILE A 159 -17.98 18.20 -5.51
C ILE A 159 -17.96 16.68 -5.38
N VAL A 160 -17.32 15.98 -6.32
CA VAL A 160 -17.36 14.51 -6.36
C VAL A 160 -16.45 13.89 -5.32
N LEU A 161 -15.19 14.32 -5.24
CA LEU A 161 -14.17 13.70 -4.38
C LEU A 161 -14.53 13.75 -2.88
N PRO A 162 -15.09 14.85 -2.32
CA PRO A 162 -15.50 14.88 -0.92
C PRO A 162 -16.63 13.90 -0.59
N GLN A 163 -17.53 13.62 -1.54
CA GLN A 163 -18.66 12.72 -1.34
C GLN A 163 -18.22 11.25 -1.26
N VAL A 164 -17.18 10.87 -2.01
CA VAL A 164 -16.61 9.51 -1.97
C VAL A 164 -15.49 9.34 -0.95
N LEU A 165 -15.19 10.38 -0.15
CA LEU A 165 -14.06 10.39 0.77
C LEU A 165 -14.05 9.21 1.77
N PRO A 166 -15.21 8.75 2.31
CA PRO A 166 -15.22 7.57 3.18
C PRO A 166 -14.79 6.30 2.45
N GLY A 167 -15.32 6.07 1.24
CA GLY A 167 -14.94 4.94 0.40
C GLY A 167 -13.46 5.00 0.01
N LEU A 168 -13.01 6.18 -0.41
CA LEU A 168 -11.62 6.46 -0.75
C LEU A 168 -10.68 6.17 0.42
N THR A 169 -11.07 6.51 1.64
CA THR A 169 -10.23 6.28 2.83
C THR A 169 -10.01 4.79 3.08
N ALA A 170 -11.07 3.97 2.98
CA ALA A 170 -10.94 2.52 3.10
C ALA A 170 -10.03 1.94 2.00
N VAL A 171 -10.24 2.38 0.75
CA VAL A 171 -9.41 1.96 -0.40
C VAL A 171 -7.95 2.40 -0.24
N ALA A 172 -7.69 3.59 0.30
CA ALA A 172 -6.35 4.09 0.56
C ALA A 172 -5.62 3.28 1.65
N ILE A 173 -6.31 2.91 2.73
CA ILE A 173 -5.77 2.01 3.77
C ILE A 173 -5.38 0.66 3.18
N LEU A 174 -6.27 0.04 2.41
CA LEU A 174 -5.99 -1.27 1.81
C LEU A 174 -4.87 -1.19 0.76
N SER A 175 -4.81 -0.12 -0.03
CA SER A 175 -3.74 0.12 -1.01
C SER A 175 -2.39 0.37 -0.33
N PHE A 176 -2.38 1.12 0.77
CA PHE A 176 -1.20 1.31 1.61
C PHE A 176 -0.72 -0.03 2.15
N MET A 177 -1.59 -0.82 2.78
CA MET A 177 -1.24 -2.13 3.34
C MET A 177 -0.72 -3.10 2.27
N THR A 178 -1.35 -3.12 1.10
CA THR A 178 -0.92 -3.94 -0.04
C THR A 178 0.50 -3.59 -0.46
N SER A 179 0.78 -2.29 -0.61
CA SER A 179 2.11 -1.82 -0.98
C SER A 179 3.14 -1.93 0.15
N TRP A 180 2.72 -1.84 1.42
CA TRP A 180 3.61 -1.91 2.58
C TRP A 180 4.10 -3.34 2.84
N ASN A 181 3.23 -4.31 2.58
CA ASN A 181 3.51 -5.74 2.73
C ASN A 181 4.09 -6.37 1.45
N GLU A 182 4.33 -5.58 0.40
CA GLU A 182 4.87 -6.08 -0.85
C GLU A 182 6.30 -6.59 -0.65
N TYR A 183 6.49 -7.88 -0.96
CA TYR A 183 7.78 -8.56 -0.84
C TYR A 183 8.34 -9.03 -2.19
N LEU A 184 7.46 -9.48 -3.09
CA LEU A 184 7.84 -10.21 -4.29
C LEU A 184 8.71 -9.34 -5.23
N PHE A 185 8.24 -8.14 -5.56
CA PHE A 185 8.97 -7.22 -6.42
C PHE A 185 10.22 -6.70 -5.73
N SER A 186 10.16 -6.46 -4.41
CA SER A 186 11.35 -6.15 -3.62
C SER A 186 12.42 -7.24 -3.76
N ALA A 187 12.06 -8.51 -3.60
CA ALA A 187 12.97 -9.65 -3.68
C ALA A 187 13.59 -9.84 -5.07
N ILE A 188 12.91 -9.41 -6.13
CA ILE A 188 13.34 -9.61 -7.52
C ILE A 188 14.14 -8.41 -8.05
N PHE A 189 13.75 -7.17 -7.72
CA PHE A 189 14.34 -5.96 -8.31
C PHE A 189 15.46 -5.35 -7.48
N VAL A 190 15.49 -5.57 -6.18
CA VAL A 190 16.44 -4.90 -5.30
C VAL A 190 17.81 -5.59 -5.33
N GLN A 191 18.82 -4.89 -5.83
CA GLN A 191 20.18 -5.43 -6.00
C GLN A 191 21.15 -5.09 -4.86
N SER A 192 20.80 -4.17 -3.97
CA SER A 192 21.72 -3.71 -2.91
C SER A 192 21.04 -3.63 -1.52
N PRO A 193 21.76 -3.99 -0.43
CA PRO A 193 21.22 -3.90 0.93
C PRO A 193 20.68 -2.52 1.32
N ARG A 194 21.26 -1.44 0.75
CA ARG A 194 20.85 -0.05 1.01
C ARG A 194 19.44 0.26 0.49
N GLN A 195 18.93 -0.54 -0.42
CA GLN A 195 17.60 -0.39 -1.02
C GLN A 195 16.57 -1.38 -0.47
N PHE A 196 16.94 -2.21 0.50
CA PHE A 196 16.02 -3.19 1.07
C PHE A 196 14.80 -2.48 1.66
N THR A 197 13.63 -3.08 1.42
CA THR A 197 12.37 -2.75 2.08
C THR A 197 12.24 -3.59 3.35
N ILE A 198 11.35 -3.22 4.27
CA ILE A 198 11.12 -3.98 5.50
C ILE A 198 10.83 -5.46 5.20
N PRO A 199 9.87 -5.84 4.32
CA PRO A 199 9.58 -7.25 4.07
C PRO A 199 10.81 -8.02 3.56
N LEU A 200 11.62 -7.38 2.71
CA LEU A 200 12.87 -7.98 2.22
C LEU A 200 13.93 -8.11 3.32
N THR A 201 14.12 -7.09 4.16
CA THR A 201 15.05 -7.18 5.31
C THR A 201 14.62 -8.28 6.28
N LEU A 202 13.33 -8.43 6.56
CA LEU A 202 12.85 -9.48 7.46
C LEU A 202 13.02 -10.88 6.87
N SER A 203 12.96 -11.04 5.54
CA SER A 203 13.19 -12.34 4.91
C SER A 203 14.66 -12.78 5.02
N THR A 204 15.62 -11.84 4.97
CA THR A 204 17.04 -12.19 5.12
C THR A 204 17.44 -12.61 6.53
N LEU A 205 16.67 -12.21 7.56
CA LEU A 205 16.86 -12.67 8.94
C LEU A 205 16.50 -14.15 9.16
N ASN A 206 15.84 -14.75 8.16
CA ASN A 206 15.50 -16.18 8.12
C ASN A 206 16.40 -16.96 7.14
N SER A 207 17.53 -16.40 6.71
CA SER A 207 18.44 -17.05 5.76
C SER A 207 19.20 -18.22 6.39
N GLU A 208 19.40 -19.29 5.60
CA GLU A 208 20.01 -20.57 6.01
C GLU A 208 21.44 -20.46 6.58
N GLN A 209 22.12 -19.33 6.39
CA GLN A 209 23.50 -19.10 6.84
C GLN A 209 23.62 -18.69 8.32
N GLU A 210 22.57 -18.15 8.95
CA GLU A 210 22.53 -17.84 10.38
C GLU A 210 21.42 -18.67 11.05
N LEU A 211 21.63 -19.14 12.29
CA LEU A 211 20.52 -19.69 13.09
C LEU A 211 19.38 -18.67 13.10
N THR A 212 18.16 -19.10 12.79
CA THR A 212 17.00 -18.21 12.63
C THR A 212 16.88 -17.25 13.81
N GLN A 213 17.00 -15.94 13.54
CA GLN A 213 17.03 -14.90 14.56
C GLN A 213 15.60 -14.55 14.99
N TRP A 214 14.90 -15.49 15.62
CA TRP A 214 13.49 -15.37 15.99
C TRP A 214 13.16 -14.08 16.75
N GLY A 215 14.03 -13.66 17.66
CA GLY A 215 13.87 -12.40 18.39
C GLY A 215 13.96 -11.16 17.48
N ASN A 216 14.90 -11.15 16.52
CA ASN A 216 15.04 -10.05 15.55
C ASN A 216 13.88 -10.02 14.56
N VAL A 217 13.41 -11.19 14.09
CA VAL A 217 12.22 -11.30 13.23
C VAL A 217 10.98 -10.80 13.97
N ALA A 218 10.82 -11.19 15.24
CA ALA A 218 9.71 -10.74 16.07
C ALA A 218 9.76 -9.23 16.34
N ALA A 219 10.93 -8.68 16.69
CA ALA A 219 11.12 -7.25 16.92
C ALA A 219 10.87 -6.43 15.66
N GLY A 220 11.39 -6.89 14.52
CA GLY A 220 11.17 -6.24 13.22
C GLY A 220 9.71 -6.31 12.77
N GLY A 221 9.01 -7.42 13.08
CA GLY A 221 7.57 -7.55 12.88
C GLY A 221 6.74 -6.62 13.77
N VAL A 222 7.16 -6.36 15.02
CA VAL A 222 6.50 -5.36 15.88
C VAL A 222 6.72 -3.94 15.32
N LEU A 223 7.95 -3.62 14.91
CA LEU A 223 8.26 -2.31 14.32
C LEU A 223 7.54 -2.07 13.00
N SER A 224 7.34 -3.10 12.17
CA SER A 224 6.65 -2.97 10.89
C SER A 224 5.17 -2.63 11.03
N LEU A 225 4.56 -2.91 12.20
CA LEU A 225 3.18 -2.53 12.51
C LEU A 225 3.02 -1.05 12.84
N VAL A 226 4.08 -0.38 13.32
CA VAL A 226 3.99 1.01 13.78
C VAL A 226 3.56 1.96 12.65
N PRO A 227 4.17 1.95 11.45
CA PRO A 227 3.74 2.83 10.37
C PRO A 227 2.33 2.53 9.86
N ILE A 228 1.93 1.26 9.86
CA ILE A 228 0.56 0.85 9.49
C ILE A 228 -0.44 1.44 10.49
N ALA A 229 -0.19 1.26 11.79
CA ALA A 229 -1.05 1.79 12.83
C ALA A 229 -1.16 3.31 12.76
N LEU A 230 -0.03 4.02 12.58
CA LEU A 230 -0.04 5.48 12.43
C LEU A 230 -0.84 5.93 11.20
N PHE A 231 -0.66 5.25 10.06
CA PHE A 231 -1.41 5.57 8.85
C PHE A 231 -2.91 5.34 9.03
N VAL A 232 -3.31 4.22 9.64
CA VAL A 232 -4.72 3.92 9.93
C VAL A 232 -5.31 4.92 10.92
N LEU A 233 -4.61 5.24 12.01
CA LEU A 233 -5.08 6.22 13.00
C LEU A 233 -5.27 7.61 12.40
N PHE A 234 -4.42 8.00 11.45
CA PHE A 234 -4.58 9.22 10.69
C PHE A 234 -5.76 9.14 9.71
N ALA A 235 -5.84 8.05 8.94
CA ALA A 235 -6.83 7.87 7.88
C ALA A 235 -8.26 7.67 8.43
N GLN A 236 -8.45 6.94 9.54
CA GLN A 236 -9.78 6.62 10.08
C GLN A 236 -10.65 7.84 10.39
N ASN A 237 -10.05 9.00 10.68
CA ASN A 237 -10.80 10.24 10.93
C ASN A 237 -11.63 10.66 9.71
N PHE A 238 -11.17 10.34 8.50
CA PHE A 238 -11.89 10.59 7.24
C PHE A 238 -13.02 9.59 6.98
N LEU A 239 -12.99 8.39 7.61
CA LEU A 239 -14.12 7.44 7.58
C LEU A 239 -15.30 7.96 8.41
N ILE A 240 -15.01 8.45 9.61
CA ILE A 240 -16.04 8.86 10.59
C ILE A 240 -16.74 10.16 10.16
N ALA A 241 -16.00 11.09 9.53
CA ALA A 241 -16.54 12.36 9.07
C ALA A 241 -17.63 12.22 7.99
N GLY A 242 -17.56 11.22 7.11
CA GLY A 242 -18.58 11.03 6.08
C GLY A 242 -19.78 10.18 6.52
N LEU A 243 -19.62 9.30 7.50
CA LEU A 243 -20.74 8.57 8.11
C LEU A 243 -21.66 9.50 8.91
N SER A 244 -21.11 10.57 9.50
CA SER A 244 -21.87 11.55 10.29
C SER A 244 -22.57 12.62 9.44
N GLY A 245 -22.03 12.95 8.24
CA GLY A 245 -22.65 13.91 7.32
C GLY A 245 -23.79 13.34 6.47
N GLY A 246 -23.84 12.00 6.26
CA GLY A 246 -24.87 11.33 5.46
C GLY A 246 -26.12 10.88 6.25
N ALA A 247 -26.09 10.94 7.58
CA ALA A 247 -27.19 10.49 8.45
C ALA A 247 -28.33 11.52 8.63
N VAL A 248 -28.30 12.64 7.89
CA VAL A 248 -29.36 13.65 7.90
C VAL A 248 -29.80 13.91 6.46
N LYS A 249 -30.71 13.07 5.95
CA LYS A 249 -31.67 13.38 4.87
C LYS A 249 -32.66 12.22 4.75
N GLU A 250 -33.71 12.28 5.57
CA GLU A 250 -35.08 11.97 5.12
C GLU A 250 -35.74 13.26 4.66
#